data_AF-A0A0P9L1Q6-F1
#
_entry.id   AF-A0A0P9L1Q6-F1
#
_cell.length_a   1.000
_cell.length_b   1.000
_cell.length_c   1.000
_cell.angle_alpha   90.00
_cell.angle_beta   90.00
_cell.angle_gamma   90.00
#
_symmetry.space_group_name_H-M   'P 1'
#
loop_
_entity.id
_entity.type
_entity.pdbx_description
1 polymer ?
#
loop_
_entity_poly.entity_id
_entity_poly.type
_entity_poly.pdbx_seq_one_letter_code
_entity_poly.pdbx_strand_id
1 'polypeptide(L)' 'MSKRRSFGEVVQVQDEDGEPLCLVKLIPTADGAQPDDCMYACGDPDCREWRIAEVLDENAKPTGERIYHVTECNVSDPT' A
#
# COMPACT_ATOMS: atom_id res chain seq x y z
N MET A 1 9.35 -8.92 7.77
CA MET A 1 9.88 -7.54 7.90
C MET A 1 9.25 -6.70 6.83
N SER A 2 8.80 -5.50 7.19
CA SER A 2 8.25 -4.55 6.24
C SER A 2 9.32 -4.11 5.23
N LYS A 3 8.91 -3.60 4.06
CA LYS A 3 9.83 -3.02 3.08
C LYS A 3 9.43 -1.58 2.83
N ARG A 4 10.40 -0.67 2.96
CA ARG A 4 10.23 0.76 2.67
C ARG A 4 9.78 0.98 1.25
N ARG A 5 8.65 1.68 1.05
CA ARG A 5 8.15 2.10 -0.27
C ARG A 5 8.09 3.62 -0.42
N SER A 6 8.02 4.05 -1.67
CA SER A 6 7.99 5.44 -2.10
C SER A 6 6.67 5.74 -2.78
N PHE A 7 6.25 7.01 -2.72
CA PHE A 7 5.14 7.46 -3.55
C PHE A 7 5.44 7.24 -5.04
N GLY A 8 4.43 6.82 -5.78
CA GLY A 8 4.51 6.46 -7.19
C GLY A 8 4.82 4.99 -7.44
N GLU A 9 5.27 4.22 -6.44
CA GLU A 9 5.46 2.78 -6.57
C GLU A 9 4.12 2.05 -6.71
N VAL A 10 4.15 0.98 -7.50
CA VAL A 10 3.05 0.03 -7.64
C VAL A 10 3.34 -1.17 -6.77
N VAL A 11 2.37 -1.56 -5.95
CA VAL A 11 2.48 -2.66 -5.01
C VAL A 11 1.24 -3.56 -5.09
N GLN A 12 1.41 -4.82 -4.76
CA GLN A 12 0.32 -5.78 -4.64
C GLN A 12 -0.14 -5.80 -3.18
N VAL A 13 -1.39 -5.40 -2.93
CA VAL A 13 -2.04 -5.55 -1.61
C VAL A 13 -2.41 -7.02 -1.43
N GLN A 14 -2.14 -7.54 -0.24
CA GLN A 14 -2.53 -8.88 0.16
C GLN A 14 -3.67 -8.82 1.20
N ASP A 15 -4.32 -9.96 1.43
CA ASP A 15 -5.20 -10.14 2.58
C ASP A 15 -4.44 -10.74 3.78
N GLU A 16 -5.18 -11.08 4.83
CA GLU A 16 -4.61 -11.62 6.08
C GLU A 16 -3.95 -13.01 5.89
N ASP A 17 -4.35 -13.73 4.84
CA ASP A 17 -3.80 -15.03 4.47
C ASP A 17 -2.60 -14.91 3.50
N GLY A 18 -2.30 -13.69 3.03
CA GLY A 18 -1.23 -13.41 2.08
C GLY A 18 -1.65 -13.53 0.61
N GLU A 19 -2.95 -13.66 0.35
CA GLU A 19 -3.47 -13.80 -1.01
C GLU A 19 -3.60 -12.42 -1.69
N PRO A 20 -3.27 -12.32 -2.99
CA PRO A 20 -3.29 -11.05 -3.71
C PRO A 20 -4.73 -10.52 -3.84
N LEU A 21 -4.99 -9.34 -3.25
CA LEU A 21 -6.28 -8.67 -3.28
C LEU A 21 -6.41 -7.72 -4.50
N CYS A 22 -5.49 -6.76 -4.63
CA CYS A 22 -5.49 -5.78 -5.72
C CYS A 22 -4.13 -5.12 -5.92
N LEU A 23 -3.89 -4.64 -7.15
CA LEU A 23 -2.75 -3.78 -7.46
C LEU A 23 -3.09 -2.35 -7.12
N VAL A 24 -2.16 -1.64 -6.49
CA VAL A 24 -2.33 -0.24 -6.13
C VAL A 24 -1.09 0.58 -6.42
N LYS A 25 -1.29 1.85 -6.76
CA LYS A 25 -0.23 2.85 -6.79
C LYS A 25 -0.26 3.69 -5.53
N LEU A 26 0.86 3.78 -4.85
CA LEU A 26 1.01 4.60 -3.66
C LEU A 26 1.02 6.08 -4.07
N ILE A 27 0.10 6.88 -3.54
CA ILE A 27 -0.03 8.30 -3.89
C ILE A 27 0.08 9.18 -2.64
N PRO A 28 0.61 10.41 -2.75
CA PRO A 28 0.59 11.35 -1.65
C PRO A 28 -0.86 11.78 -1.37
N THR A 29 -1.14 12.13 -0.11
CA THR A 29 -2.39 12.85 0.22
C THR A 29 -2.33 14.27 -0.35
N ALA A 30 -3.49 14.93 -0.48
CA ALA A 30 -3.56 16.30 -1.01
C ALA A 30 -2.74 17.31 -0.19
N ASP A 31 -2.51 17.03 1.09
CA ASP A 31 -1.68 17.82 2.01
C ASP A 31 -0.18 17.47 1.92
N GLY A 32 0.18 16.45 1.13
CA GLY A 32 1.55 15.95 1.02
C GLY A 32 2.04 15.17 2.24
N ALA A 33 1.11 14.71 3.10
CA ALA A 33 1.45 13.97 4.31
C ALA A 33 2.23 12.69 3.98
N GLN A 34 3.26 12.42 4.78
CA GLN A 34 4.05 11.20 4.73
C GLN A 34 3.26 9.99 5.27
N PRO A 35 3.71 8.76 4.97
CA PRO A 35 3.15 7.56 5.58
C PRO A 35 3.23 7.61 7.11
N ASP A 36 2.14 7.27 7.78
CA ASP A 36 2.05 7.25 9.25
C ASP A 36 2.66 5.96 9.80
N ASP A 37 2.80 5.87 11.13
CA ASP A 37 3.14 4.62 11.81
C ASP A 37 2.04 3.58 11.56
N CYS A 38 2.47 2.36 11.20
CA CYS A 38 1.54 1.25 11.00
C CYS A 38 0.84 0.91 12.32
N MET A 39 -0.50 0.89 12.28
CA MET A 39 -1.33 0.58 13.45
C MET A 39 -1.43 -0.93 13.71
N TYR A 40 -0.96 -1.77 12.78
CA TYR A 40 -1.01 -3.23 12.93
C TYR A 40 0.12 -3.74 13.83
N ALA A 41 -0.21 -4.72 14.67
CA ALA A 41 0.77 -5.46 15.48
C ALA A 41 1.54 -6.49 14.63
N CYS A 42 2.13 -6.06 13.51
CA CYS A 42 2.88 -6.92 12.59
C CYS A 42 4.30 -7.27 13.07
N GLY A 43 4.68 -6.84 14.27
CA GLY A 43 5.97 -7.12 14.90
C GLY A 43 7.13 -6.29 14.35
N ASP A 44 6.85 -5.31 13.48
CA ASP A 44 7.85 -4.44 12.86
C ASP A 44 7.60 -2.99 13.29
N PRO A 45 8.42 -2.43 14.21
CA PRO A 45 8.18 -1.09 14.78
C PRO A 45 8.44 0.04 13.77
N ASP A 46 9.11 -0.27 12.67
CA ASP A 46 9.43 0.67 11.61
C ASP A 46 8.38 0.73 10.49
N CYS A 47 7.45 -0.22 10.50
CA CYS A 47 6.40 -0.37 9.50
C CYS A 47 5.55 0.90 9.38
N ARG A 48 5.25 1.28 8.14
CA ARG A 48 4.43 2.45 7.82
C ARG A 48 3.16 2.10 7.08
N GLU A 49 2.26 3.06 7.10
CA GLU A 49 0.97 2.99 6.44
C GLU A 49 0.71 4.20 5.55
N TRP A 50 0.30 3.95 4.31
CA TRP A 50 -0.25 4.95 3.43
C TRP A 50 -1.74 5.13 3.68
N ARG A 51 -2.13 6.36 4.00
CA ARG A 51 -3.55 6.72 4.17
C ARG A 51 -4.39 6.44 2.94
N ILE A 52 -3.83 6.58 1.74
CA ILE A 52 -4.55 6.42 0.49
C ILE A 52 -3.66 5.87 -0.63
N ALA A 53 -4.20 4.97 -1.43
CA ALA A 53 -3.60 4.45 -2.64
C ALA A 53 -4.66 4.37 -3.75
N GLU A 54 -4.22 4.45 -5.00
CA GLU A 54 -5.08 4.35 -6.19
C GLU A 54 -5.10 2.91 -6.69
N VAL A 55 -6.29 2.34 -6.88
CA VAL A 55 -6.44 0.97 -7.38
C VAL A 55 -6.16 0.92 -8.88
N LEU A 56 -5.44 -0.12 -9.30
CA LEU A 56 -5.09 -0.36 -10.69
C LEU A 56 -5.84 -1.60 -11.23
N ASP A 57 -6.16 -1.58 -12.52
CA ASP A 57 -6.64 -2.77 -13.24
C ASP A 57 -5.49 -3.72 -13.63
N GLU A 58 -5.83 -4.85 -14.26
CA GLU A 58 -4.91 -5.89 -14.73
C GLU A 58 -3.81 -5.39 -15.69
N ASN A 59 -3.99 -4.24 -16.33
CA ASN A 59 -3.04 -3.55 -17.20
C ASN A 59 -2.27 -2.42 -16.47
N ALA A 60 -2.31 -2.38 -15.14
CA ALA A 60 -1.69 -1.36 -14.30
C ALA A 60 -2.17 0.07 -14.58
N LYS A 61 -3.42 0.24 -15.02
CA LYS A 61 -4.02 1.57 -15.22
C LYS A 61 -4.95 1.92 -14.07
N PRO A 62 -5.03 3.20 -13.67
CA PRO A 62 -5.87 3.62 -12.56
C PRO A 62 -7.36 3.42 -12.89
N THR A 63 -8.08 2.77 -11.98
CA THR A 63 -9.53 2.54 -12.13
C THR A 63 -10.36 3.75 -11.68
N GLY A 64 -9.73 4.70 -10.97
CA GLY A 64 -10.40 5.81 -10.29
C GLY A 64 -10.88 5.46 -8.88
N GLU A 65 -10.78 4.19 -8.48
CA GLU A 65 -11.05 3.75 -7.12
C GLU A 65 -9.84 3.98 -6.22
N ARG A 66 -10.11 4.11 -4.92
CA ARG A 66 -9.08 4.33 -3.91
C ARG A 66 -9.27 3.40 -2.73
N ILE A 67 -8.17 2.91 -2.21
CA ILE A 67 -8.11 2.16 -0.95
C ILE A 67 -7.37 2.98 0.10
N TYR A 68 -7.65 2.71 1.36
CA TYR A 68 -7.12 3.41 2.51
C TYR A 68 -6.36 2.45 3.41
N HIS A 69 -5.47 3.00 4.24
CA HIS A 69 -4.72 2.23 5.25
C HIS A 69 -3.91 1.06 4.65
N VAL A 70 -3.16 1.35 3.58
CA VAL A 70 -2.27 0.36 2.96
C VAL A 70 -0.98 0.29 3.77
N THR A 71 -0.69 -0.86 4.38
CA THR A 71 0.47 -1.02 5.27
C THR A 71 1.64 -1.73 4.58
N GLU A 72 2.87 -1.38 4.94
CA GLU A 72 4.08 -2.04 4.39
C GLU A 72 4.13 -3.54 4.68
N CYS A 73 3.49 -3.98 5.77
CA CYS A 73 3.42 -5.40 6.13
C CYS A 73 2.36 -6.19 5.35
N ASN A 74 1.45 -5.50 4.64
CA ASN A 74 0.40 -6.14 3.85
C ASN A 74 0.53 -5.87 2.34
N VAL A 75 1.76 -5.59 1.89
CA VAL A 75 2.05 -5.36 0.48
C VAL A 75 3.30 -6.11 0.04
N SER A 76 3.30 -6.59 -1.21
CA SER A 76 4.45 -7.20 -1.88
C SER A 76 4.81 -6.49 -3.17
N ASP A 77 5.97 -6.84 -3.71
CA ASP A 77 6.30 -6.50 -5.09
C ASP A 77 5.33 -7.24 -6.03
N PRO A 78 4.71 -6.54 -7.00
CA PRO A 78 3.81 -7.16 -7.97
C PRO A 78 4.59 -8.13 -8.87
N THR A 79 3.94 -9.24 -9.27
CA THR A 79 4.56 -10.32 -10.07
C THR A 79 4.38 -10.09 -11.56
#